data_AF-A0A7W0K0A9-F1
#
_entry.id   AF-A0A7W0K0A9-F1
#
_cell.length_a   1.000
_cell.length_b   1.000
_cell.length_c   1.000
_cell.angle_alpha   90.00
_cell.angle_beta   90.00
_cell.angle_gamma   90.00
#
_symmetry.space_group_name_H-M   'P 1'
#
loop_
_entity.id
_entity.type
_entity.pdbx_description
1 polymer ?
#
loop_
_entity_poly.entity_id
_entity_poly.type
_entity_poly.pdbx_seq_one_letter_code
_entity_poly.pdbx_strand_id
1 'polypeptide(L)'
;MGVRPNFQDPVEIMGADMIVAGRSAGKPLPLNIQVFLEQDDPVAGKPAVAWGSVDKPSTGWRATLSSEGFSRGQALAFGVEIRTRPFEAITWSQMVEIQ
;
A
#
# COMPACT_ATOMS: atom_id res chain seq x y z
N MET A 1 20.30 6.05 8.33
CA MET A 1 19.28 6.44 7.33
C MET A 1 17.93 6.09 7.93
N GLY A 2 17.09 7.09 8.22
CA GLY A 2 15.84 6.87 8.93
C GLY A 2 14.84 6.13 8.04
N VAL A 3 14.58 4.86 8.38
CA VAL A 3 13.48 4.06 7.85
C VAL A 3 12.20 4.74 8.32
N ARG A 4 11.62 5.59 7.49
CA ARG A 4 10.27 6.11 7.73
C ARG A 4 9.29 5.08 7.15
N PRO A 5 8.17 4.80 7.81
CA PRO A 5 7.12 3.97 7.23
C PRO A 5 6.71 4.56 5.88
N ASN A 6 6.79 3.74 4.82
CA ASN A 6 6.37 4.15 3.48
C ASN A 6 4.85 4.18 3.36
N PHE A 7 4.14 3.41 4.19
CA PHE A 7 2.68 3.46 4.33
C PHE A 7 2.26 4.50 5.36
N GLN A 8 1.22 5.26 5.05
CA GLN A 8 0.42 5.96 6.05
C GLN A 8 -0.59 4.98 6.63
N ASP A 9 -0.66 4.97 7.95
CA ASP A 9 -1.51 4.12 8.78
C ASP A 9 -2.50 5.06 9.50
N PRO A 10 -3.82 4.80 9.52
CA PRO A 10 -4.53 3.61 9.01
C PRO A 10 -4.82 3.59 7.51
N VAL A 11 -5.16 2.40 6.99
CA VAL A 11 -5.84 2.17 5.72
C VAL A 11 -7.34 2.40 5.92
N GLU A 12 -7.94 3.27 5.11
CA GLU A 12 -9.35 3.65 5.24
C GLU A 12 -10.25 2.80 4.32
N ILE A 13 -11.28 2.15 4.87
CA ILE A 13 -12.36 1.54 4.06
C ILE A 13 -13.37 2.62 3.65
N MET A 14 -13.53 2.82 2.34
CA MET A 14 -14.49 3.73 1.73
C MET A 14 -15.48 2.97 0.84
N GLY A 15 -16.46 2.31 1.47
CA GLY A 15 -17.47 1.55 0.74
C GLY A 15 -16.92 0.22 0.21
N ALA A 16 -16.82 0.08 -1.11
CA ALA A 16 -16.24 -1.10 -1.77
C ALA A 16 -14.72 -1.01 -1.98
N ASP A 17 -14.14 0.14 -1.63
CA ASP A 17 -12.74 0.46 -1.85
C ASP A 17 -11.99 0.61 -0.52
N MET A 18 -10.69 0.35 -0.55
CA MET A 18 -9.72 0.71 0.48
C MET A 18 -8.74 1.72 -0.08
N ILE A 19 -8.49 2.77 0.69
CA ILE A 19 -7.50 3.80 0.34
C ILE A 19 -6.22 3.51 1.12
N VAL A 20 -5.18 3.11 0.39
CA VAL A 20 -3.83 2.94 0.94
C VAL A 20 -3.01 4.16 0.52
N ALA A 21 -2.47 4.88 1.50
CA ALA A 21 -1.66 6.05 1.26
C ALA A 21 -0.21 5.83 1.72
N GLY A 22 0.68 6.67 1.24
CA GLY A 22 2.07 6.59 1.64
C GLY A 22 2.94 7.69 1.07
N ARG A 23 4.25 7.57 1.31
CA ARG A 23 5.21 8.59 0.92
C ARG A 23 6.51 7.99 0.38
N SER A 24 6.86 8.36 -0.85
CA SER A 24 8.14 8.01 -1.48
C SER A 24 9.24 9.01 -1.09
N ALA A 25 10.47 8.53 -0.97
CA ALA A 25 11.63 9.38 -0.70
C ALA A 25 12.09 10.13 -1.97
N GLY A 26 12.46 11.40 -1.87
CA GLY A 26 13.07 12.15 -2.98
C GLY A 26 12.07 12.83 -3.93
N LYS A 27 12.54 13.23 -5.12
CA LYS A 27 11.72 13.93 -6.14
C LYS A 27 10.82 12.92 -6.86
N PRO A 28 9.58 13.29 -7.25
CA PRO A 28 8.72 12.43 -8.05
C PRO A 28 9.31 12.31 -9.46
N LEU A 29 10.05 11.24 -9.69
CA LEU A 29 10.42 10.79 -11.03
C LEU A 29 9.20 10.03 -11.62
N PRO A 30 9.21 9.56 -12.86
CA PRO A 30 8.26 8.53 -13.27
C PRO A 30 8.39 7.33 -12.32
N LEU A 31 7.41 7.18 -11.42
CA LEU A 31 7.29 6.13 -10.43
C LEU A 31 6.21 5.16 -10.91
N ASN A 32 6.52 3.87 -10.92
CA ASN A 32 5.49 2.84 -10.90
C ASN A 32 5.46 2.28 -9.48
N ILE A 33 4.37 2.52 -8.76
CA ILE A 33 4.19 1.99 -7.41
C ILE A 33 3.05 0.98 -7.45
N GLN A 34 3.35 -0.25 -7.06
CA GLN A 34 2.38 -1.30 -6.82
C GLN A 34 2.27 -1.54 -5.33
N VAL A 35 1.03 -1.60 -4.84
CA VAL A 35 0.69 -1.89 -3.45
C VAL A 35 -0.09 -3.19 -3.41
N PHE A 36 0.25 -4.03 -2.45
CA PHE A 36 -0.42 -5.27 -2.11
C PHE A 36 -0.82 -5.20 -0.64
N LEU A 37 -2.04 -5.62 -0.32
CA LEU A 37 -2.51 -5.74 1.05
C LEU A 37 -2.96 -7.18 1.27
N GLU A 38 -2.54 -7.75 2.39
CA GLU A 38 -2.88 -9.10 2.81
C GLU A 38 -3.40 -9.06 4.24
N GLN A 39 -4.54 -9.70 4.50
CA GLN A 39 -5.07 -9.88 5.84
C GLN A 39 -5.43 -11.35 6.02
N ASP A 40 -4.82 -11.98 7.01
CA ASP A 40 -5.28 -13.28 7.50
C ASP A 40 -6.64 -13.06 8.15
N ASP A 41 -7.71 -13.60 7.56
CA ASP A 41 -9.03 -13.59 8.16
C ASP A 41 -9.18 -14.79 9.11
N PRO A 42 -9.26 -14.57 10.44
CA PRO A 42 -9.53 -15.64 11.38
C PRO A 42 -10.97 -16.18 11.30
N VAL A 43 -11.90 -15.47 10.63
CA VAL A 43 -13.34 -15.76 10.61
C VAL A 43 -13.78 -16.56 9.38
N ALA A 44 -13.36 -16.19 8.15
CA ALA A 44 -13.74 -16.92 6.93
C ALA A 44 -12.69 -17.97 6.47
N GLY A 45 -11.54 -18.06 7.15
CA GLY A 45 -10.51 -19.07 6.88
C GLY A 45 -9.84 -18.94 5.51
N LYS A 46 -9.97 -17.78 4.85
CA LYS A 46 -9.28 -17.47 3.59
C LYS A 46 -8.54 -16.14 3.75
N PRO A 47 -7.25 -16.07 3.38
CA PRO A 47 -6.53 -14.80 3.38
C PRO A 47 -7.17 -13.85 2.36
N ALA A 48 -7.42 -12.62 2.77
CA ALA A 48 -7.87 -11.54 1.90
C ALA A 48 -6.65 -10.89 1.26
N VAL A 49 -6.65 -10.76 -0.07
CA VAL A 49 -5.56 -10.14 -0.82
C VAL A 49 -6.12 -9.15 -1.82
N ALA A 50 -5.58 -7.93 -1.83
CA ALA A 50 -5.90 -6.92 -2.83
C ALA A 50 -4.63 -6.26 -3.33
N TRP A 51 -4.68 -5.71 -4.54
CA TRP A 51 -3.57 -4.98 -5.14
C TRP A 51 -4.06 -3.72 -5.86
N GLY A 52 -3.20 -2.71 -5.96
CA GLY A 52 -3.49 -1.47 -6.65
C GLY A 52 -2.22 -0.76 -7.11
N SER A 53 -2.34 0.08 -8.14
CA SER A 53 -1.25 0.93 -8.62
C SER A 53 -1.49 2.40 -8.27
N VAL A 54 -0.43 3.13 -7.98
CA VAL A 54 -0.50 4.60 -7.82
C VAL A 54 -0.61 5.24 -9.20
N ASP A 55 -1.68 5.99 -9.41
CA ASP A 55 -2.05 6.65 -10.66
C ASP A 55 -1.37 8.01 -10.87
N LYS A 56 -0.95 8.68 -9.78
CA LYS A 56 -0.28 9.99 -9.83
C LYS A 56 1.09 9.96 -9.14
N PRO A 57 2.20 10.15 -9.89
CA PRO A 57 3.53 10.20 -9.30
C PRO A 57 3.71 11.50 -8.51
N SER A 58 3.60 11.40 -7.18
CA SER A 58 3.91 12.47 -6.24
C SER A 58 4.64 11.92 -5.03
N THR A 59 5.27 12.80 -4.25
CA THR A 59 6.00 12.37 -3.05
C THR A 59 5.08 11.74 -2.01
N GLY A 60 3.85 12.25 -1.86
CA GLY A 60 2.76 11.53 -1.22
C GLY A 60 1.90 10.87 -2.29
N TRP A 61 1.54 9.61 -2.10
CA TRP A 61 0.78 8.83 -3.08
C TRP A 61 -0.41 8.14 -2.42
N ARG A 62 -1.37 7.73 -3.26
CA ARG A 62 -2.55 6.95 -2.87
C ARG A 62 -2.77 5.85 -3.90
N ALA A 63 -3.20 4.69 -3.42
CA ALA A 63 -3.66 3.58 -4.23
C ALA A 63 -5.06 3.19 -3.75
N THR A 64 -5.94 2.87 -4.69
CA THR A 64 -7.29 2.36 -4.40
C THR A 64 -7.27 0.85 -4.66
N LEU A 65 -7.72 0.08 -3.67
CA LEU A 65 -7.77 -1.38 -3.68
C LEU A 65 -9.20 -1.84 -3.40
N SER A 66 -9.62 -3.01 -3.88
CA SER A 66 -10.91 -3.59 -3.49
C SER A 66 -10.91 -3.95 -2.00
N SER A 67 -11.97 -3.58 -1.27
CA SER A 67 -12.16 -3.95 0.14
C SER A 67 -12.74 -5.35 0.35
N GLU A 68 -13.01 -6.09 -0.74
CA GLU A 68 -13.61 -7.43 -0.68
C GLU A 68 -12.76 -8.40 0.16
N GLY A 69 -13.38 -9.02 1.17
CA GLY A 69 -12.73 -9.97 2.07
C GLY A 69 -11.94 -9.33 3.22
N PHE A 70 -11.76 -8.01 3.24
CA PHE A 70 -11.07 -7.31 4.32
C PHE A 70 -12.02 -6.91 5.45
N SER A 71 -11.48 -6.85 6.66
CA SER A 71 -12.16 -6.40 7.87
C SER A 71 -11.26 -5.44 8.65
N ARG A 72 -11.87 -4.73 9.63
CA ARG A 72 -11.10 -3.87 10.53
C ARG A 72 -10.10 -4.68 11.33
N GLY A 73 -8.86 -4.19 11.43
CA GLY A 73 -7.79 -4.87 12.15
C GLY A 73 -6.45 -4.81 11.44
N GLN A 74 -5.53 -5.65 11.87
CA GLN A 74 -4.17 -5.67 11.31
C GLN A 74 -4.16 -6.33 9.93
N ALA A 75 -3.35 -5.79 9.03
CA ALA A 75 -3.05 -6.32 7.72
C ALA A 75 -1.57 -6.10 7.39
N LEU A 76 -0.99 -6.97 6.57
CA LEU A 76 0.34 -6.80 6.01
C LEU A 76 0.22 -6.02 4.70
N ALA A 77 0.86 -4.85 4.66
CA ALA A 77 1.00 -4.07 3.45
C ALA A 77 2.38 -4.28 2.84
N PHE A 78 2.44 -4.55 1.53
CA PHE A 78 3.67 -4.69 0.76
C PHE A 78 3.65 -3.75 -0.43
N GLY A 79 4.78 -3.11 -0.72
CA GLY A 79 4.88 -2.15 -1.80
C GLY A 79 6.15 -2.31 -2.61
N VAL A 80 6.03 -2.06 -3.91
CA VAL A 80 7.14 -2.04 -4.87
C VAL A 80 7.13 -0.69 -5.56
N GLU A 81 8.19 0.08 -5.43
CA GLU A 81 8.43 1.33 -6.15
C GLU A 81 9.53 1.12 -7.17
N ILE A 82 9.23 1.33 -8.45
CA ILE A 82 10.19 1.29 -9.55
C ILE A 82 10.42 2.71 -10.06
N ARG A 83 11.68 3.13 -10.06
CA ARG A 83 12.18 4.37 -10.65
C ARG A 83 12.96 4.04 -11.90
N THR A 84 12.80 4.83 -12.94
CA THR A 84 13.46 4.55 -14.24
C THR A 84 14.75 5.35 -14.48
N ARG A 85 15.04 6.42 -13.71
CA ARG A 85 16.21 7.29 -13.90
C ARG A 85 16.78 7.89 -12.59
N PRO A 86 17.85 7.33 -12.00
CA PRO A 86 18.45 6.02 -12.33
C PRO A 86 17.45 4.88 -12.11
N PHE A 87 17.71 3.72 -12.71
CA PHE A 87 16.89 2.53 -12.42
C PHE A 87 17.10 2.12 -10.97
N GLU A 88 16.03 2.08 -10.19
CA GLU A 88 16.03 1.69 -8.78
C GLU A 88 14.71 0.97 -8.49
N ALA A 89 14.77 -0.17 -7.80
CA ALA A 89 13.61 -0.89 -7.30
C ALA A 89 13.68 -0.93 -5.77
N ILE A 90 12.68 -0.33 -5.12
CA ILE A 90 12.60 -0.23 -3.66
C ILE A 90 11.37 -1.02 -3.23
N THR A 91 11.56 -1.98 -2.32
CA THR A 91 10.47 -2.75 -1.72
C THR A 91 10.33 -2.44 -0.25
N TRP A 92 9.10 -2.56 0.26
CA TRP A 92 8.76 -2.23 1.63
C TRP A 92 7.63 -3.13 2.10
N SER A 93 7.68 -3.52 3.37
CA SER A 93 6.60 -4.22 4.05
C SER A 93 6.35 -3.60 5.40
N GLN A 94 5.09 -3.53 5.81
CA GLN A 94 4.68 -2.95 7.08
C GLN A 94 3.36 -3.56 7.54
N MET A 95 3.22 -3.79 8.85
CA MET A 95 1.91 -4.01 9.44
C MET A 95 1.15 -2.68 9.48
N VAL A 96 -0.08 -2.67 8.99
CA VAL A 96 -0.99 -1.53 8.99
C VAL A 96 -2.32 -1.92 9.64
N GLU A 97 -3.03 -0.95 10.16
CA GLU A 97 -4.39 -1.10 10.66
C GLU A 97 -5.40 -0.67 9.58
N ILE A 98 -6.43 -1.48 9.36
CA ILE A 98 -7.59 -1.16 8.53
C ILE A 98 -8.71 -0.63 9.44
N GLN A 99 -9.29 0.53 9.09
CA GLN A 99 -10.38 1.20 9.83
C GLN A 99 -11.63 1.46 8.98
#